data_AF-A0A3D2XWZ2-F1
#
_entry.id   AF-A0A3D2XWZ2-F1
#
_cell.length_a   1.000
_cell.length_b   1.000
_cell.length_c   1.000
_cell.angle_alpha   90.00
_cell.angle_beta   90.00
_cell.angle_gamma   90.00
#
_symmetry.space_group_name_H-M   'P 1'
#
loop_
_entity.id
_entity.type
_entity.pdbx_description
1 polymer ?
#
loop_
_entity_poly.entity_id
_entity_poly.type
_entity_poly.pdbx_seq_one_letter_code
_entity_poly.pdbx_strand_id
1 'polypeptide(L)'
;VKSNSIFAKLSADIIRKEWPQLRKQLIRFWHQEQIKARNMFLDIEGVESLEVANQMKAVIQEAMPAIQQIEISNIANGVAHLVISYKGWTEQLYEELLASNIAQRHKIQIVGVTGNKITATKV
;
A
#
# COMPACT_ATOMS: atom_id res chain seq x y z
N VAL A 1 -10.10 -4.76 -49.76
CA VAL A 1 -10.99 -4.28 -48.67
C VAL A 1 -11.74 -5.40 -47.92
N LYS A 2 -12.06 -6.56 -48.53
CA LYS A 2 -12.80 -7.66 -47.85
C LYS A 2 -12.01 -8.50 -46.83
N SER A 3 -10.67 -8.52 -46.89
CA SER A 3 -9.84 -9.33 -45.98
C SER A 3 -9.78 -8.72 -44.56
N ASN A 4 -9.63 -7.40 -44.44
CA ASN A 4 -9.60 -6.70 -43.14
C ASN A 4 -10.88 -6.90 -42.31
N SER A 5 -12.05 -7.04 -42.95
CA SER A 5 -13.31 -7.25 -42.22
C SER A 5 -13.49 -8.68 -41.69
N ILE A 6 -12.83 -9.67 -42.31
CA ILE A 6 -12.83 -11.06 -41.85
C ILE A 6 -11.87 -11.22 -40.68
N PHE A 7 -10.67 -10.64 -40.76
CA PHE A 7 -9.73 -10.61 -39.65
C PHE A 7 -10.29 -9.86 -38.44
N ALA A 8 -10.94 -8.72 -38.63
CA ALA A 8 -11.59 -7.98 -37.54
C ALA A 8 -12.73 -8.75 -36.87
N LYS A 9 -13.51 -9.52 -37.63
CA LYS A 9 -14.57 -10.39 -37.09
C LYS A 9 -13.99 -11.58 -36.33
N LEU A 10 -12.98 -12.24 -36.88
CA LEU A 10 -12.29 -13.34 -36.21
C LEU A 10 -11.61 -12.88 -34.91
N SER A 11 -10.95 -11.73 -34.90
CA SER A 11 -10.36 -11.17 -33.68
C SER A 11 -11.43 -10.80 -32.66
N ALA A 12 -12.56 -10.22 -33.10
CA ALA A 12 -13.66 -9.91 -32.19
C ALA A 12 -14.28 -11.18 -31.58
N ASP A 13 -14.41 -12.26 -32.35
CA ASP A 13 -14.94 -13.54 -31.87
C ASP A 13 -13.97 -14.25 -30.91
N ILE A 14 -12.66 -14.19 -31.18
CA ILE A 14 -11.62 -14.70 -30.27
C ILE A 14 -11.64 -13.90 -28.97
N ILE A 15 -11.64 -12.57 -29.03
CA ILE A 15 -11.74 -11.71 -27.84
C ILE A 15 -13.03 -12.03 -27.07
N ARG A 16 -14.16 -12.20 -27.74
CA ARG A 16 -15.45 -12.49 -27.07
C ARG A 16 -15.45 -13.85 -26.38
N LYS A 17 -14.72 -14.84 -26.89
CA LYS A 17 -14.55 -16.17 -26.28
C LYS A 17 -13.55 -16.18 -25.12
N GLU A 18 -12.43 -15.47 -25.27
CA GLU A 18 -11.33 -15.47 -24.29
C GLU A 18 -11.55 -14.44 -23.15
N TRP A 19 -12.26 -13.35 -23.42
CA TRP A 19 -12.52 -12.27 -22.45
C TRP A 19 -13.21 -12.73 -21.16
N PRO A 20 -14.24 -13.59 -21.19
CA PRO A 20 -14.84 -14.11 -19.96
C PRO A 20 -13.83 -14.87 -19.09
N GLN A 21 -12.90 -15.61 -19.70
CA GLN A 21 -11.88 -16.37 -19.00
C GLN A 21 -10.81 -15.45 -18.42
N LEU A 22 -10.32 -14.48 -19.20
CA LEU A 22 -9.40 -13.44 -18.73
C LEU A 22 -10.02 -12.61 -17.60
N ARG A 23 -11.29 -12.20 -17.73
CA ARG A 23 -12.04 -11.49 -16.69
C ARG A 23 -12.10 -12.31 -15.40
N LYS A 24 -12.38 -13.62 -15.48
CA LYS A 24 -12.39 -14.51 -14.30
C LYS A 24 -11.00 -14.64 -13.67
N GLN A 25 -9.93 -14.64 -14.46
CA GLN A 25 -8.56 -14.66 -13.95
C GLN A 25 -8.20 -13.34 -13.28
N LEU A 26 -8.54 -12.20 -13.88
CA LEU A 26 -8.35 -10.87 -13.29
C LEU A 26 -9.11 -10.70 -11.98
N ILE A 27 -10.37 -11.14 -11.91
CA ILE A 27 -11.17 -11.10 -10.67
C ILE A 27 -10.53 -11.98 -9.59
N ARG A 28 -10.10 -13.20 -9.94
CA ARG A 28 -9.42 -14.09 -8.99
C ARG A 28 -8.09 -13.52 -8.51
N PHE A 29 -7.30 -12.97 -9.42
CA PHE A 29 -6.05 -12.29 -9.11
C PHE A 29 -6.32 -11.11 -8.17
N TRP A 30 -7.26 -10.25 -8.51
CA TRP A 30 -7.66 -9.11 -7.66
C TRP A 30 -8.08 -9.55 -6.25
N HIS A 31 -8.91 -10.60 -6.16
CA HIS A 31 -9.36 -11.12 -4.88
C HIS A 31 -8.21 -11.72 -4.05
N GLN A 32 -7.27 -12.42 -4.69
CA GLN A 32 -6.07 -12.92 -4.02
C GLN A 32 -5.16 -11.78 -3.55
N GLU A 33 -5.00 -10.74 -4.36
CA GLU A 33 -4.20 -9.56 -4.01
C GLU A 33 -4.81 -8.75 -2.87
N GLN A 34 -6.14 -8.71 -2.75
CA GLN A 34 -6.83 -8.06 -1.63
C GLN A 34 -6.62 -8.78 -0.28
N ILE A 35 -6.30 -10.07 -0.29
CA ILE A 35 -6.17 -10.88 0.93
C ILE A 35 -4.72 -10.95 1.42
N LYS A 36 -3.74 -10.74 0.54
CA LYS A 36 -2.32 -10.78 0.91
C LYS A 36 -1.91 -9.52 1.67
N ALA A 37 -1.52 -9.70 2.91
CA ALA A 37 -0.80 -8.67 3.63
C ALA A 37 0.61 -8.51 3.02
N ARG A 38 1.03 -7.27 2.86
CA ARG A 38 2.31 -6.91 2.24
C ARG A 38 3.16 -6.14 3.22
N ASN A 39 4.48 -6.35 3.11
CA ASN A 39 5.45 -5.58 3.86
C ASN A 39 5.67 -4.23 3.18
N MET A 40 5.28 -3.18 3.88
CA MET A 40 5.50 -1.78 3.53
C MET A 40 6.53 -1.19 4.47
N PHE A 41 7.35 -0.29 3.97
CA PHE A 41 8.37 0.39 4.75
C PHE A 41 7.88 1.79 5.06
N LEU A 42 7.92 2.19 6.33
CA LEU A 42 7.61 3.54 6.77
C LEU A 42 8.84 4.12 7.45
N ASP A 43 9.45 5.12 6.83
CA ASP A 43 10.56 5.87 7.40
C ASP A 43 10.02 7.16 8.00
N ILE A 44 10.32 7.40 9.28
CA ILE A 44 9.90 8.61 9.98
C ILE A 44 11.12 9.36 10.51
N GLU A 45 11.35 10.54 9.95
CA GLU A 45 12.42 11.46 10.39
C GLU A 45 12.03 12.22 11.66
N GLY A 46 13.00 12.56 12.51
CA GLY A 46 12.80 13.27 13.78
C GLY A 46 12.46 12.37 14.96
N VAL A 47 12.72 11.06 14.84
CA VAL A 47 12.49 10.06 15.89
C VAL A 47 13.83 9.67 16.51
N GLU A 48 14.13 10.28 17.65
CA GLU A 48 15.44 10.16 18.31
C GLU A 48 15.51 9.02 19.34
N SER A 49 14.37 8.44 19.73
CA SER A 49 14.32 7.41 20.77
C SER A 49 13.40 6.26 20.43
N LEU A 50 13.77 5.07 20.93
CA LEU A 50 12.98 3.86 20.80
C LEU A 50 11.61 3.96 21.48
N GLU A 51 11.51 4.73 22.56
CA GLU A 51 10.27 4.94 23.28
C GLU A 51 9.26 5.74 22.44
N VAL A 52 9.72 6.81 21.79
CA VAL A 52 8.89 7.59 20.85
C VAL A 52 8.48 6.73 19.65
N ALA A 53 9.40 5.94 19.09
CA ALA A 53 9.08 5.02 18.00
C ALA A 53 8.03 3.97 18.40
N ASN A 54 8.11 3.43 19.62
CA ASN A 54 7.13 2.47 20.15
C ASN A 54 5.74 3.11 20.37
N GLN A 55 5.70 4.35 20.87
CA GLN A 55 4.44 5.09 21.00
C GLN A 55 3.79 5.33 19.63
N MET A 56 4.58 5.77 18.64
CA MET A 56 4.10 5.98 17.27
C MET A 56 3.61 4.69 16.64
N LYS A 57 4.34 3.58 16.82
CA LYS A 57 3.90 2.25 16.41
C LYS A 57 2.52 1.91 16.98
N ALA A 58 2.32 2.07 18.29
CA ALA A 58 1.05 1.74 18.93
C ALA A 58 -0.11 2.55 18.35
N VAL A 59 0.10 3.85 18.15
CA VAL A 59 -0.90 4.76 17.58
C VAL A 59 -1.25 4.38 16.14
N ILE A 60 -0.26 4.10 15.31
CA ILE A 60 -0.47 3.69 13.91
C ILE A 60 -1.25 2.38 13.87
N GLN A 61 -0.90 1.42 14.73
CA GLN A 61 -1.59 0.13 14.83
C GLN A 61 -3.05 0.28 15.30
N GLU A 62 -3.33 1.16 16.25
CA GLU A 62 -4.68 1.40 16.78
C GLU A 62 -5.60 2.10 15.77
N ALA A 63 -5.06 3.07 15.05
CA ALA A 63 -5.86 3.88 14.13
C ALA A 63 -6.15 3.17 12.80
N MET A 64 -5.41 2.10 12.47
CA MET A 64 -5.50 1.41 11.18
C MET A 64 -5.78 -0.07 11.34
N PRO A 65 -7.06 -0.48 11.31
CA PRO A 65 -7.45 -1.87 11.50
C PRO A 65 -6.97 -2.80 10.36
N ALA A 66 -6.63 -2.25 9.20
CA ALA A 66 -6.07 -3.02 8.08
C ALA A 66 -4.58 -3.36 8.25
N ILE A 67 -3.88 -2.75 9.22
CA ILE A 67 -2.53 -3.15 9.59
C ILE A 67 -2.60 -4.41 10.45
N GLN A 68 -1.93 -5.48 10.03
CA GLN A 68 -1.79 -6.69 10.83
C GLN A 68 -0.71 -6.56 11.90
N GLN A 69 0.41 -5.95 11.54
CA GLN A 69 1.57 -5.86 12.41
C GLN A 69 2.48 -4.71 12.00
N ILE A 70 3.11 -4.08 12.99
CA ILE A 70 4.18 -3.10 12.78
C ILE A 70 5.40 -3.52 13.59
N GLU A 71 6.57 -3.48 12.97
CA GLU A 71 7.85 -3.75 13.59
C GLU A 71 8.78 -2.56 13.40
N ILE A 72 9.57 -2.23 14.43
CA ILE A 72 10.64 -1.25 14.31
C ILE A 72 11.87 -2.04 13.87
N SER A 73 12.31 -1.82 12.63
CA SER A 73 13.47 -2.50 12.09
C SER A 73 14.77 -1.91 12.64
N ASN A 74 14.86 -0.57 12.69
CA ASN A 74 16.03 0.13 13.23
C ASN A 74 15.69 1.60 13.53
N ILE A 75 16.51 2.24 14.37
CA ILE A 75 16.53 3.69 14.55
C ILE A 75 17.96 4.16 14.34
N ALA A 76 18.19 4.95 13.29
CA ALA A 76 19.51 5.44 12.94
C ALA A 76 19.42 6.91 12.50
N ASN A 77 20.36 7.74 12.94
CA ASN A 77 20.48 9.14 12.54
C ASN A 77 19.18 9.95 12.73
N GLY A 78 18.40 9.67 13.79
CA GLY A 78 17.12 10.34 14.04
C GLY A 78 15.98 9.92 13.10
N VAL A 79 16.15 8.83 12.34
CA VAL A 79 15.12 8.22 11.50
C VAL A 79 14.72 6.87 12.07
N ALA A 80 13.42 6.68 12.30
CA ALA A 80 12.86 5.39 12.63
C ALA A 80 12.43 4.66 11.35
N HIS A 81 12.95 3.44 11.18
CA HIS A 81 12.57 2.55 10.09
C HIS A 81 11.56 1.54 10.60
N LEU A 82 10.33 1.61 10.12
CA LEU A 82 9.25 0.70 10.47
C LEU A 82 8.89 -0.21 9.30
N VAL A 83 8.58 -1.46 9.60
CA VAL A 83 8.03 -2.44 8.66
C VAL A 83 6.59 -2.69 9.05
N ILE A 84 5.67 -2.42 8.13
CA ILE A 84 4.23 -2.53 8.31
C ILE A 84 3.73 -3.68 7.45
N SER A 85 3.12 -4.69 8.08
CA SER A 85 2.34 -5.70 7.38
C SER A 85 0.91 -5.17 7.22
N TYR A 86 0.54 -4.76 6.01
CA TYR A 86 -0.75 -4.12 5.72
C TYR A 86 -1.56 -4.91 4.69
N LYS A 87 -2.86 -5.08 4.96
CA LYS A 87 -3.81 -5.70 4.03
C LYS A 87 -4.32 -4.69 3.02
N GLY A 88 -3.53 -4.44 1.98
CA GLY A 88 -3.92 -3.55 0.89
C GLY A 88 -2.73 -3.00 0.13
N TRP A 89 -2.97 -1.94 -0.62
CA TRP A 89 -1.95 -1.25 -1.43
C TRP A 89 -1.30 -0.11 -0.66
N THR A 90 -0.06 0.24 -1.03
CA THR A 90 0.70 1.30 -0.35
C THR A 90 0.04 2.65 -0.51
N GLU A 91 -0.64 2.88 -1.63
CA GLU A 91 -1.46 4.07 -1.89
C GLU A 91 -2.64 4.15 -0.92
N GLN A 92 -3.26 3.01 -0.58
CA GLN A 92 -4.36 3.00 0.40
C GLN A 92 -3.85 3.30 1.81
N LEU A 93 -2.70 2.71 2.18
CA LEU A 93 -2.04 3.02 3.45
C LEU A 93 -1.67 4.52 3.54
N TYR A 94 -1.17 5.09 2.44
CA TYR A 94 -0.87 6.53 2.36
C TYR A 94 -2.11 7.41 2.58
N GLU A 95 -3.20 7.13 1.87
CA GLU A 95 -4.46 7.87 2.02
C GLU A 95 -5.04 7.72 3.43
N GLU A 96 -4.96 6.52 4.01
CA GLU A 96 -5.37 6.31 5.41
C GLU A 96 -4.47 7.07 6.38
N LEU A 97 -3.15 7.12 6.16
CA LEU A 97 -2.23 7.88 7.00
C LEU A 97 -2.52 9.39 6.93
N LEU A 98 -2.83 9.91 5.75
CA LEU A 98 -3.25 11.31 5.56
C LEU A 98 -4.60 11.61 6.20
N ALA A 99 -5.59 10.74 6.01
CA ALA A 99 -6.94 10.91 6.52
C ALA A 99 -7.02 10.67 8.03
N SER A 100 -6.13 9.86 8.57
CA SER A 100 -6.08 9.59 10.00
C SER A 100 -5.64 10.83 10.77
N ASN A 101 -6.34 11.10 11.88
CA ASN A 101 -5.93 12.11 12.86
C ASN A 101 -4.55 11.81 13.49
N ILE A 102 -3.83 10.76 13.08
CA ILE A 102 -2.48 10.43 13.51
C ILE A 102 -1.49 11.49 13.04
N ALA A 103 -1.60 11.90 11.77
CA ALA A 103 -0.79 12.97 11.20
C ALA A 103 -0.91 14.26 12.01
N GLN A 104 -2.13 14.56 12.50
CA GLN A 104 -2.41 15.75 13.30
C GLN A 104 -2.07 15.59 14.79
N ARG A 105 -2.37 14.43 15.41
CA ARG A 105 -2.15 14.18 16.85
C ARG A 105 -0.68 13.98 17.22
N HIS A 106 0.09 13.35 16.33
CA HIS A 106 1.51 13.04 16.54
C HIS A 106 2.42 13.85 15.62
N LYS A 107 1.84 14.85 14.95
CA LYS A 107 2.53 15.77 14.04
C LYS A 107 3.36 15.04 12.99
N ILE A 108 2.85 13.94 12.44
CA ILE A 108 3.54 13.21 11.37
C ILE A 108 3.08 13.79 10.04
N GLN A 109 3.98 14.42 9.31
CA GLN A 109 3.72 14.89 7.96
C GLN A 109 4.28 13.88 6.96
N ILE A 110 3.42 13.33 6.10
CA ILE A 110 3.90 12.45 5.04
C ILE A 110 4.55 13.30 3.94
N VAL A 111 5.77 12.93 3.56
CA VAL A 111 6.59 13.63 2.56
C VAL A 111 6.46 12.99 1.18
N GLY A 112 6.30 11.67 1.12
CA GLY A 112 6.11 10.99 -0.16
C GLY A 112 5.96 9.47 -0.09
N VAL A 113 5.63 8.89 -1.23
CA VAL A 113 5.48 7.45 -1.45
C VAL A 113 6.35 7.03 -2.63
N THR A 114 7.08 5.93 -2.49
CA THR A 114 7.91 5.35 -3.56
C THR A 114 7.84 3.83 -3.48
N GLY A 115 7.11 3.21 -4.41
CA GLY A 115 6.90 1.75 -4.39
C GLY A 115 6.17 1.32 -3.12
N ASN A 116 6.77 0.42 -2.34
CA ASN A 116 6.24 -0.03 -1.05
C ASN A 116 6.79 0.77 0.15
N LYS A 117 7.44 1.92 -0.10
CA LYS A 117 8.01 2.78 0.93
C LYS A 117 7.23 4.08 1.06
N ILE A 118 6.92 4.48 2.29
CA ILE A 118 6.34 5.76 2.68
C ILE A 118 7.39 6.50 3.51
N THR A 119 7.59 7.78 3.23
CA THR A 119 8.50 8.65 4.01
C THR A 119 7.69 9.73 4.68
N ALA A 120 7.93 9.94 5.96
CA ALA A 120 7.27 10.95 6.77
C ALA A 120 8.28 11.69 7.65
N THR A 121 7.93 12.91 8.04
CA THR A 121 8.73 13.75 8.95
C THR A 121 7.87 14.10 10.16
N LYS A 122 8.45 14.01 11.35
CA LYS A 122 7.82 14.48 12.58
C LYS A 122 7.97 16.01 12.68
N VAL A 123 6.87 16.71 12.91
CA VAL A 123 6.69 18.17 13.04
C VAL A 123 6.47 18.55 14.52
#